data_AF-A0A916RMJ3-F1
#
_entry.id   AF-A0A916RMJ3-F1
#
_cell.length_a   1.000
_cell.length_b   1.000
_cell.length_c   1.000
_cell.angle_alpha   90.00
_cell.angle_beta   90.00
_cell.angle_gamma   90.00
#
_symmetry.space_group_name_H-M   'P 1'
#
loop_
_entity.id
_entity.type
_entity.pdbx_description
1 polymer ?
#
loop_
_entity_poly.entity_id
_entity_poly.type
_entity_poly.pdbx_seq_one_letter_code
_entity_poly.pdbx_strand_id
1 'polypeptide(L)' 'MPNIGIGGLILILIIALIVFGPKKLPEIGKAAGQTLREFKKSTKGLTDDDDLNDTKGNETK' A
#
# COMPACT_ATOMS: atom_id res chain seq x y z
N MET A 1 29.66 -12.48 -13.08
CA MET A 1 28.80 -12.67 -11.89
C MET A 1 27.38 -12.89 -12.38
N PRO A 2 26.66 -13.94 -11.95
CA PRO A 2 25.27 -14.12 -12.36
C PRO A 2 24.47 -12.91 -11.87
N ASN A 3 24.01 -12.09 -12.80
CA ASN A 3 23.12 -10.98 -12.51
C ASN A 3 21.75 -11.59 -12.20
N ILE A 4 21.53 -11.94 -10.94
CA ILE A 4 20.22 -12.27 -10.38
C ILE A 4 19.42 -10.97 -10.32
N GLY A 5 19.09 -10.45 -11.50
CA GLY A 5 18.27 -9.28 -11.67
C GLY A 5 16.80 -9.65 -11.65
N ILE A 6 16.01 -8.86 -12.38
CA ILE A 6 14.55 -9.01 -12.48
C ILE A 6 14.13 -10.45 -12.86
N GLY A 7 14.92 -11.16 -13.68
CA GLY A 7 14.62 -12.55 -14.07
C GLY A 7 14.59 -13.55 -12.90
N GLY A 8 15.49 -13.39 -11.92
CA GLY A 8 15.50 -14.24 -10.73
C GLY A 8 14.30 -14.00 -9.83
N LEU A 9 13.89 -12.73 -9.69
CA LEU A 9 12.72 -12.35 -8.92
C LEU A 9 11.42 -12.88 -9.55
N ILE A 10 11.31 -12.86 -10.88
CA ILE A 10 10.16 -13.44 -11.60
C ILE A 10 10.05 -14.94 -11.34
N LEU A 11 11.17 -15.68 -11.34
CA LEU A 11 11.14 -17.14 -11.08
C LEU A 11 10.61 -17.45 -9.68
N ILE A 12 11.08 -16.72 -8.66
CA ILE A 12 10.59 -16.86 -7.28
C ILE A 12 9.10 -16.51 -7.22
N LEU A 13 8.69 -15.44 -7.89
CA LEU A 13 7.30 -15.01 -7.93
C LEU A 13 6.39 -16.08 -8.57
N ILE A 14 6.82 -16.74 -9.65
CA ILE A 14 6.07 -17.85 -10.27
C ILE A 14 5.89 -19.01 -9.28
N ILE A 15 6.94 -19.42 -8.58
CA ILE A 15 6.86 -20.50 -7.59
C ILE A 15 5.90 -20.11 -6.46
N ALA A 16 6.02 -18.89 -5.93
CA ALA A 16 5.13 -18.37 -4.92
C ALA A 16 3.67 -18.30 -5.41
N LEU A 17 3.44 -17.95 -6.68
CA LEU A 17 2.12 -17.94 -7.30
C LEU A 17 1.52 -19.33 -7.48
N ILE A 18 2.32 -20.38 -7.66
CA ILE A 18 1.81 -21.75 -7.72
C ILE A 18 1.36 -22.20 -6.32
N VAL A 19 2.13 -21.88 -5.28
CA VAL A 19 1.82 -22.26 -3.89
C VAL A 19 0.63 -21.45 -3.35
N PHE A 20 0.64 -20.13 -3.52
CA PHE A 20 -0.37 -19.24 -2.95
C PHE A 20 -1.52 -18.94 -3.93
N GLY A 21 -1.29 -19.00 -5.24
CA GLY A 21 -2.27 -18.63 -6.26
C GLY A 21 -2.22 -17.13 -6.63
N PRO A 22 -2.41 -16.77 -7.91
CA PRO A 22 -2.35 -15.38 -8.39
C PRO A 22 -3.45 -14.48 -7.85
N LYS A 23 -4.54 -15.05 -7.32
CA LYS A 23 -5.63 -14.29 -6.70
C LYS A 23 -5.33 -13.87 -5.27
N LYS A 24 -4.45 -14.57 -4.54
CA LYS A 24 -4.16 -14.26 -3.13
C LYS A 24 -3.29 -13.02 -2.96
N LEU A 25 -2.30 -12.80 -3.83
CA LEU A 25 -1.48 -11.58 -3.78
C LEU A 25 -2.30 -10.27 -3.86
N PRO A 26 -3.20 -10.07 -4.84
CA PRO A 26 -4.01 -8.85 -4.90
C PRO A 26 -5.07 -8.79 -3.79
N GLU A 27 -5.55 -9.93 -3.29
CA GLU A 27 -6.49 -9.97 -2.15
C GLU A 27 -5.82 -9.48 -0.86
N ILE A 28 -4.61 -9.98 -0.56
CA ILE A 28 -3.79 -9.53 0.57
C ILE A 28 -3.42 -8.06 0.41
N GLY A 29 -3.04 -7.63 -0.81
CA GLY A 29 -2.73 -6.23 -1.09
C GLY A 29 -3.92 -5.28 -0.88
N LYS A 30 -5.14 -5.71 -1.24
CA LYS A 30 -6.37 -4.95 -0.97
C LYS A 30 -6.66 -4.83 0.51
N ALA A 31 -6.57 -5.94 1.25
CA ALA A 31 -6.79 -5.94 2.71
C ALA A 31 -5.74 -5.07 3.43
N ALA A 32 -4.46 -5.29 3.16
CA ALA A 32 -3.37 -4.50 3.72
C ALA A 32 -3.46 -3.02 3.32
N GLY A 33 -3.85 -2.73 2.08
CA GLY A 33 -4.04 -1.36 1.60
C GLY A 33 -5.19 -0.63 2.27
N GLN A 34 -6.30 -1.32 2.57
CA GLN A 34 -7.40 -0.76 3.36
C GLN A 34 -6.94 -0.44 4.77
N THR A 35 -6.25 -1.37 5.44
CA THR A 35 -5.67 -1.15 6.78
C THR A 35 -4.68 0.02 6.77
N LEU A 36 -3.78 0.09 5.79
CA LEU A 36 -2.80 1.17 5.70
C LEU A 36 -3.46 2.52 5.41
N ARG A 37 -4.55 2.55 4.63
CA ARG A 37 -5.33 3.76 4.35
C ARG A 37 -6.03 4.28 5.59
N GLU A 38 -6.65 3.39 6.37
CA GLU A 38 -7.28 3.72 7.64
C GLU A 38 -6.23 4.16 8.68
N PHE A 39 -5.12 3.43 8.79
CA PHE A 39 -3.99 3.81 9.63
C PHE A 39 -3.46 5.20 9.28
N LYS A 40 -3.24 5.50 7.99
CA LYS A 40 -2.83 6.84 7.53
C LYS A 40 -3.84 7.92 7.90
N LYS A 41 -5.14 7.64 7.81
CA LYS A 41 -6.20 8.60 8.16
C LYS A 41 -6.23 8.88 9.66
N SER A 42 -6.13 7.84 10.48
CA SER A 42 -6.07 7.97 11.94
C SER A 42 -4.80 8.66 12.40
N THR A 43 -3.63 8.27 11.87
CA THR A 43 -2.35 8.92 12.18
C THR A 43 -2.34 10.37 11.73
N LYS A 44 -2.90 10.70 10.56
CA LYS A 44 -3.02 12.10 10.13
C LYS A 44 -3.86 12.91 11.12
N GLY A 45 -5.01 12.42 11.55
CA GLY A 45 -5.83 13.10 12.57
C GLY A 45 -5.15 13.28 13.93
N LEU A 46 -4.20 12.40 14.28
CA LEU A 46 -3.41 12.50 15.52
C LEU A 46 -2.19 13.42 15.39
N THR A 47 -1.65 13.58 14.18
CA THR A 47 -0.54 14.50 13.88
C THR A 47 -1.04 15.92 13.60
N ASP A 48 -2.26 16.07 13.07
CA ASP A 48 -2.90 17.37 12.81
C ASP A 48 -3.26 18.14 14.11
N ASP A 49 -3.19 17.52 15.30
CA ASP A 49 -3.30 18.23 16.59
C ASP A 49 -2.08 19.14 16.89
N ASP A 50 -0.98 19.02 16.13
CA ASP A 50 0.21 19.89 16.23
C ASP A 50 0.41 20.86 15.04
N ASP A 51 -0.38 20.77 13.95
CA ASP A 51 -0.24 21.64 12.77
C ASP A 51 -1.58 22.25 12.32
N LEU A 52 -1.95 23.37 12.95
CA LEU A 52 -2.92 24.32 12.39
C LEU A 52 -2.31 25.01 11.15
N ASN A 53 -2.40 24.40 9.96
CA ASN A 53 -2.54 25.09 8.66
C ASN A 53 -2.47 24.11 7.48
N ASP A 54 -3.63 23.75 6.91
CA ASP A 54 -3.76 23.76 5.45
C ASP A 54 -5.20 24.10 5.02
N THR A 55 -5.39 25.41 4.80
CA THR A 55 -6.07 26.02 3.66
C THR A 55 -7.46 25.53 3.26
N LYS A 56 -8.43 26.42 3.54
CA LYS A 56 -9.67 26.71 2.80
C LYS A 56 -9.77 26.09 1.39
N GLY A 57 -10.88 25.39 1.15
CA GLY A 57 -11.37 25.14 -0.19
C GLY A 57 -12.84 24.76 -0.19
N ASN A 58 -13.70 25.76 -0.45
CA ASN A 58 -15.08 25.71 -0.95
C ASN A 58 -16.29 25.43 -0.02
N GLU A 59 -16.63 26.42 0.79
CA GLU A 59 -18.04 26.73 1.06
C GLU A 59 -18.62 27.59 -0.09
N THR A 60 -19.59 26.99 -0.80
CA THR A 60 -20.92 27.52 -1.18
C THR A 60 -21.15 28.98 -1.64
N LYS A 61 -21.88 29.07 -2.76
CA LYS A 61 -22.91 30.06 -3.17
C LYS A 61 -22.50 31.50 -3.49
#